data_AF-A0A2H8TTA3-F1
#
_entry.id   AF-A0A2H8TTA3-F1
#
_cell.length_a   1.000
_cell.length_b   1.000
_cell.length_c   1.000
_cell.angle_alpha   90.00
_cell.angle_beta   90.00
_cell.angle_gamma   90.00
#
_symmetry.space_group_name_H-M   'P 1'
#
loop_
_entity.id
_entity.type
_entity.pdbx_description
1 polymer ?
#
loop_
_entity_poly.entity_id
_entity_poly.type
_entity_poly.pdbx_seq_one_letter_code
_entity_poly.pdbx_strand_id
1 'polypeptide(L)'
;MFKAKFKEYDLNLVDIPPAASLRQIAGNSDGHYFCTELPNGKRLFHSVTKKSGYQKKFPIHIAREVLASPKLLNVENRIDWRKCEQSLDEEENDVKLFRDAFEPFNPIKD
;
A
#
# COMPACT_ATOMS: atom_id res chain seq x y z
N MET A 1 13.57 6.10 -0.39
CA MET A 1 13.12 4.92 -1.14
C MET A 1 11.67 5.05 -1.61
N PHE A 2 10.70 5.09 -0.69
CA PHE A 2 9.27 5.23 -1.03
C PHE A 2 8.99 6.46 -1.90
N LYS A 3 9.42 7.66 -1.47
CA LYS A 3 9.29 8.90 -2.26
C LYS A 3 10.06 8.88 -3.59
N ALA A 4 11.16 8.11 -3.68
CA ALA A 4 11.96 8.04 -4.90
C ALA A 4 11.24 7.25 -6.00
N LYS A 5 10.68 6.08 -5.65
CA LYS A 5 9.87 5.26 -6.56
C LYS A 5 8.63 6.04 -7.04
N PHE A 6 7.97 6.81 -6.19
CA PHE A 6 6.85 7.66 -6.60
C PHE A 6 7.26 8.77 -7.59
N LYS A 7 8.44 9.37 -7.42
CA LYS A 7 8.98 10.35 -8.38
C LYS A 7 9.25 9.75 -9.76
N GLU A 8 9.64 8.46 -9.86
CA GLU A 8 9.81 7.77 -11.16
C GLU A 8 8.51 7.78 -12.00
N TYR A 9 7.35 7.82 -11.33
CA TYR A 9 6.02 7.89 -11.95
C TYR A 9 5.44 9.31 -12.00
N ASP A 10 6.24 10.34 -11.72
CA ASP A 10 5.79 11.74 -11.62
C ASP A 10 4.70 11.94 -10.54
N LEU A 11 4.78 11.15 -9.47
CA LEU A 11 3.88 11.23 -8.33
C LEU A 11 4.58 11.89 -7.14
N ASN A 12 3.91 12.84 -6.51
CA ASN A 12 4.43 13.52 -5.32
C ASN A 12 3.78 12.97 -4.04
N LEU A 13 4.59 12.37 -3.16
CA LEU A 13 4.17 11.97 -1.81
C LEU A 13 4.52 13.05 -0.79
N VAL A 14 3.49 13.64 -0.21
CA VAL A 14 3.61 14.64 0.84
C VAL A 14 3.45 14.01 2.21
N ASP A 15 4.10 14.59 3.21
CA ASP A 15 3.95 14.17 4.60
C ASP A 15 2.66 14.77 5.15
N ILE A 16 1.86 13.99 5.86
CA ILE A 16 0.67 14.48 6.56
C ILE A 16 0.85 14.29 8.07
N PRO A 17 0.29 15.17 8.91
CA PRO A 17 0.35 14.99 10.36
C PRO A 17 -0.27 13.64 10.77
N PRO A 18 0.28 12.95 11.79
CA PRO A 18 -0.26 11.66 12.24
C PRO A 18 -1.76 11.72 12.56
N ALA A 19 -2.20 12.78 13.25
CA ALA A 19 -3.59 13.01 13.64
C ALA A 19 -4.48 13.59 12.52
N ALA A 20 -3.95 13.81 11.30
CA ALA A 20 -4.73 14.43 10.25
C ALA A 20 -5.81 13.48 9.70
N SER A 21 -7.03 14.01 9.55
CA SER A 21 -8.14 13.28 8.98
C SER A 21 -7.96 13.13 7.47
N LEU A 22 -7.88 11.88 6.98
CA LEU A 22 -7.81 11.61 5.54
C LEU A 22 -9.04 12.14 4.81
N ARG A 23 -10.21 12.05 5.45
CA ARG A 23 -11.46 12.57 4.88
C ARG A 23 -11.39 14.07 4.65
N GLN A 24 -10.76 14.82 5.55
CA GLN A 24 -10.57 16.26 5.39
C GLN A 24 -9.49 16.57 4.34
N ILE A 25 -8.36 15.84 4.35
CA ILE A 25 -7.24 16.04 3.42
C ILE A 25 -7.63 15.73 1.98
N ALA A 26 -8.40 14.66 1.76
CA ALA A 26 -8.92 14.32 0.44
C ALA A 26 -9.97 15.34 -0.06
N GLY A 27 -10.42 16.26 0.82
CA GLY A 27 -11.58 17.11 0.57
C GLY A 27 -12.86 16.28 0.41
N ASN A 28 -14.02 16.94 0.31
CA ASN A 28 -15.28 16.28 -0.08
C ASN A 28 -15.24 15.77 -1.55
N SER A 29 -14.07 15.56 -2.13
CA SER A 29 -13.90 15.22 -3.53
C SER A 29 -14.10 13.73 -3.74
N ASP A 30 -14.68 13.37 -4.89
CA ASP A 30 -14.64 12.03 -5.49
C ASP A 30 -13.20 11.58 -5.86
N GLY A 31 -12.18 12.22 -5.27
CA GLY A 31 -10.78 12.10 -5.62
C GLY A 31 -10.17 10.83 -5.05
N HIS A 32 -9.74 9.94 -5.93
CA HIS A 32 -8.88 8.83 -5.57
C HIS A 32 -7.60 9.37 -4.91
N TYR A 33 -7.06 8.65 -3.93
CA TYR A 33 -5.81 9.01 -3.28
C TYR A 33 -5.00 7.77 -2.93
N PHE A 34 -3.70 7.97 -2.71
CA PHE A 34 -2.82 6.99 -2.11
C PHE A 34 -2.38 7.50 -0.74
N CYS A 35 -2.44 6.64 0.28
CA CYS A 35 -1.93 6.91 1.61
C CYS A 35 -1.16 5.70 2.13
N THR A 36 -0.05 5.95 2.83
CA THR A 36 0.70 4.89 3.52
C THR A 36 1.20 5.41 4.87
N GLU A 37 1.26 4.51 5.84
CA GLU A 37 1.85 4.75 7.14
C GLU A 37 3.14 3.94 7.26
N LEU A 38 4.20 4.59 7.72
CA LEU A 38 5.50 3.98 7.91
C LEU A 38 5.63 3.48 9.36
N PRO A 39 6.53 2.51 9.65
CA PRO A 39 6.71 1.95 10.99
C PRO A 39 7.04 2.98 12.09
N ASN A 40 7.52 4.17 11.72
CA ASN A 40 7.78 5.27 12.66
C ASN A 40 6.56 6.19 12.88
N GLY A 41 5.36 5.77 12.48
CA GLY A 41 4.11 6.55 12.60
C GLY A 41 3.99 7.71 11.60
N LYS A 42 4.96 7.88 10.69
CA LYS A 42 4.89 8.91 9.67
C LYS A 42 3.91 8.50 8.57
N ARG A 43 3.06 9.43 8.16
CA ARG A 43 2.05 9.21 7.12
C ARG A 43 2.39 9.98 5.86
N LEU A 44 2.30 9.32 4.71
CA LEU A 44 2.54 9.87 3.39
C LEU A 44 1.25 9.84 2.57
N PHE A 45 1.00 10.90 1.79
CA PHE A 45 -0.23 11.09 1.03
C PHE A 45 0.07 11.56 -0.40
N HIS A 46 -0.74 11.12 -1.35
CA HIS A 46 -0.79 11.62 -2.72
C HIS A 46 -2.25 11.68 -3.19
N SER A 47 -2.71 12.85 -3.63
CA SER A 47 -4.02 12.98 -4.29
C SER A 47 -3.90 12.55 -5.74
N VAL A 48 -4.68 11.54 -6.14
CA VAL A 48 -4.82 11.11 -7.54
C VAL A 48 -5.93 11.95 -8.17
N THR A 49 -5.65 13.25 -8.32
CA THR A 49 -6.56 14.15 -9.03
C THR A 49 -6.48 13.87 -10.53
N LYS A 50 -7.63 13.78 -11.21
CA LYS A 50 -7.70 13.88 -12.68
C LYS A 50 -7.39 15.33 -13.05
N LYS A 51 -6.15 15.67 -13.39
CA LYS A 51 -5.89 16.97 -14.01
C LYS A 51 -6.47 16.95 -15.42
N SER A 52 -7.08 18.04 -15.87
CA SER A 52 -7.60 18.18 -17.23
C SER A 52 -6.43 18.06 -18.24
N GLY A 53 -6.29 16.88 -18.86
CA GLY A 53 -5.23 16.55 -19.80
C GLY A 53 -4.99 15.03 -19.91
N TYR A 54 -4.03 14.62 -20.75
CA TYR A 54 -3.58 13.22 -20.83
C TYR A 54 -2.72 12.88 -19.61
N GLN A 55 -3.31 12.26 -18.60
CA GLN A 55 -2.61 11.79 -17.41
C GLN A 55 -2.30 10.30 -17.54
N LYS A 56 -1.05 9.91 -17.27
CA LYS A 56 -0.72 8.49 -17.12
C LYS A 56 -1.57 7.89 -15.99
N LYS A 57 -2.10 6.69 -16.20
CA LYS A 57 -2.87 5.98 -15.18
C LYS A 57 -2.03 5.82 -13.91
N PHE A 58 -2.65 5.97 -12.75
CA PHE A 58 -1.96 5.74 -11.48
C PHE A 58 -1.42 4.29 -11.45
N PRO A 59 -0.14 4.07 -11.13
CA PRO A 59 0.48 2.75 -11.06
C PRO A 59 -0.04 2.00 -9.83
N ILE A 60 -1.10 1.22 -9.98
CA ILE A 60 -1.78 0.53 -8.86
C ILE A 60 -0.87 -0.43 -8.08
N HIS A 61 0.23 -0.89 -8.69
CA HIS A 61 1.20 -1.79 -8.06
C HIS A 61 2.40 -1.06 -7.43
N ILE A 62 2.44 0.27 -7.44
CA ILE A 62 3.61 1.03 -6.98
C ILE A 62 4.02 0.72 -5.53
N ALA A 63 3.06 0.50 -4.64
CA ALA A 63 3.35 0.10 -3.26
C ALA A 63 4.01 -1.29 -3.20
N ARG A 64 3.55 -2.24 -4.04
CA ARG A 64 4.15 -3.56 -4.17
C ARG A 64 5.56 -3.46 -4.75
N GLU A 65 5.78 -2.64 -5.77
CA GLU A 65 7.13 -2.38 -6.32
C GLU A 65 8.09 -1.87 -5.25
N VAL A 66 7.64 -0.97 -4.36
CA VAL A 66 8.49 -0.52 -3.26
C VAL A 66 8.82 -1.67 -2.31
N LEU A 67 7.80 -2.38 -1.80
CA LEU A 67 7.98 -3.44 -0.79
C LEU A 67 8.79 -4.63 -1.32
N ALA A 68 8.50 -5.09 -2.53
CA ALA A 68 9.12 -6.27 -3.13
C ALA A 68 10.56 -6.03 -3.59
N SER A 69 11.00 -4.78 -3.68
CA SER A 69 12.33 -4.45 -4.17
C SER A 69 13.47 -5.07 -3.34
N PRO A 70 14.68 -5.18 -3.91
CA PRO A 70 15.82 -5.83 -3.26
C PRO A 70 16.24 -5.21 -1.93
N LYS A 71 15.90 -3.94 -1.69
CA LYS A 71 16.28 -3.21 -0.47
C LYS A 71 15.35 -3.47 0.72
N LEU A 72 14.17 -4.05 0.50
CA LEU A 72 13.20 -4.34 1.56
C LEU A 72 12.97 -5.85 1.71
N LEU A 73 12.15 -6.44 0.85
CA LEU A 73 11.79 -7.85 0.96
C LEU A 73 12.53 -8.75 -0.03
N ASN A 74 13.15 -8.18 -1.08
CA ASN A 74 13.90 -8.91 -2.09
C ASN A 74 13.10 -10.06 -2.75
N VAL A 75 11.86 -9.74 -3.17
CA VAL A 75 10.90 -10.68 -3.77
C VAL A 75 10.25 -10.05 -5.01
N GLU A 76 11.07 -9.54 -5.93
CA GLU A 76 10.60 -8.78 -7.11
C GLU A 76 9.62 -9.58 -7.99
N ASN A 77 9.73 -10.91 -7.99
CA ASN A 77 8.78 -11.81 -8.66
C ASN A 77 7.34 -11.69 -8.12
N ARG A 78 7.15 -11.16 -6.90
CA ARG A 78 5.84 -10.95 -6.26
C ARG A 78 5.21 -9.57 -6.54
N ILE A 79 5.83 -8.74 -7.39
CA ILE A 79 5.28 -7.43 -7.78
C ILE A 79 3.96 -7.60 -8.55
N ASP A 80 3.95 -8.51 -9.53
CA ASP A 80 2.76 -8.83 -10.32
C ASP A 80 1.91 -9.84 -9.57
N TRP A 81 0.73 -9.41 -9.11
CA TRP A 81 -0.18 -10.27 -8.36
C TRP A 81 -0.66 -11.47 -9.18
N ARG A 82 -0.70 -11.37 -10.52
CA ARG A 82 -1.04 -12.50 -11.41
C ARG A 82 0.05 -13.57 -11.48
N LYS A 83 1.25 -13.26 -11.03
CA LYS A 83 2.40 -14.18 -10.97
C LYS A 83 2.78 -14.53 -9.53
N CYS A 84 2.01 -14.03 -8.56
CA CYS A 84 2.17 -14.28 -7.14
C CYS A 84 1.09 -15.26 -6.65
N GLU A 85 0.78 -16.25 -7.47
CA GLU A 85 -0.19 -17.29 -7.13
C GLU A 85 0.46 -18.32 -6.19
N GLN A 86 -0.35 -18.86 -5.28
CA GLN A 86 0.01 -19.98 -4.40
C GLN A 86 -0.94 -21.15 -4.71
N SER A 87 -0.54 -22.36 -4.36
CA SER A 87 -1.44 -23.50 -4.41
C SER A 87 -2.50 -23.41 -3.31
N LEU A 88 -3.65 -24.06 -3.49
CA LEU A 88 -4.71 -24.10 -2.49
C LEU A 88 -4.20 -24.62 -1.14
N ASP A 89 -3.36 -25.66 -1.15
CA ASP A 89 -2.79 -26.25 0.07
C ASP A 89 -1.89 -25.24 0.81
N GLU A 90 -1.08 -24.46 0.09
CA GLU A 90 -0.25 -23.40 0.68
C GLU A 90 -1.14 -22.29 1.27
N GLU A 91 -2.19 -21.86 0.57
CA GLU A 91 -3.11 -20.84 1.06
C GLU A 91 -3.85 -21.31 2.34
N GLU A 92 -4.34 -22.55 2.36
CA GLU A 92 -4.99 -23.13 3.55
C GLU A 92 -4.05 -23.21 4.75
N ASN A 93 -2.79 -23.56 4.51
CA ASN A 93 -1.77 -23.61 5.56
C ASN A 93 -1.44 -22.20 6.08
N ASP A 94 -1.25 -21.22 5.20
CA ASP A 94 -0.98 -19.83 5.57
C ASP A 94 -2.13 -19.24 6.41
N VAL A 95 -3.39 -19.55 6.07
CA VAL A 95 -4.57 -19.13 6.85
C VAL A 95 -4.54 -19.72 8.26
N LYS A 96 -4.28 -21.03 8.41
CA LYS A 96 -4.20 -21.69 9.73
C LYS A 96 -3.09 -21.08 10.57
N LEU A 97 -1.89 -20.94 10.01
CA LEU A 97 -0.74 -20.34 10.69
C LEU A 97 -1.03 -18.91 11.15
N PHE A 98 -1.65 -18.09 10.29
CA PHE A 98 -2.00 -16.72 10.64
C PHE A 98 -3.05 -16.68 11.76
N ARG A 99 -4.10 -17.50 11.68
CA ARG A 99 -5.15 -17.57 12.71
C ARG A 99 -4.54 -17.92 14.07
N ASP A 100 -3.75 -18.98 14.13
CA ASP A 100 -3.17 -19.44 15.38
C ASP A 100 -2.17 -18.41 15.96
N ALA A 101 -1.41 -17.72 15.10
CA ALA A 101 -0.51 -16.65 15.52
C ALA A 101 -1.24 -15.38 15.98
N PHE A 102 -2.40 -15.08 15.40
CA PHE A 102 -3.20 -13.89 15.71
C PHE A 102 -4.11 -14.08 16.93
N GLU A 103 -4.36 -15.32 17.35
CA GLU A 103 -5.25 -15.67 18.46
C GLU A 103 -5.09 -14.82 19.73
N PRO A 104 -3.87 -14.53 20.23
CA PRO A 104 -3.69 -13.71 21.43
C PRO A 104 -4.17 -12.25 21.29
N PHE A 105 -4.30 -11.77 20.05
CA PHE A 105 -4.70 -10.41 19.72
C PHE A 105 -6.17 -10.30 19.30
N ASN A 106 -6.88 -11.42 19.13
CA ASN A 106 -8.25 -11.41 18.67
C ASN A 106 -9.19 -10.82 19.76
N PRO A 107 -9.82 -9.66 19.50
CA PRO A 107 -10.71 -9.03 20.48
C PRO A 107 -12.11 -9.66 20.48
N ILE A 108 -12.46 -10.40 19.42
CA ILE A 108 -13.72 -11.14 19.30
C ILE A 108 -13.42 -12.56 19.78
N LYS A 109 -13.65 -12.79 21.06
CA LYS A 109 -13.59 -14.13 21.63
C LYS A 109 -14.94 -14.80 21.40
N ASP A 110 -14.92 -16.02 20.89
CA ASP A 110 -16.09 -16.91 20.88
C ASP A 110 -16.54 -17.24 22.32
#